data_AF-A0A8T9Q1T9-F1
#
_entry.id   AF-A0A8T9Q1T9-F1
#
_cell.length_a   1.000
_cell.length_b   1.000
_cell.length_c   1.000
_cell.angle_alpha   90.00
_cell.angle_beta   90.00
_cell.angle_gamma   90.00
#
_symmetry.space_group_name_H-M   'P 1'
#
loop_
_entity.id
_entity.type
_entity.pdbx_description
1 polymer ?
#
loop_
_entity_poly.entity_id
_entity_poly.type
_entity_poly.pdbx_seq_one_letter_code
_entity_poly.pdbx_strand_id
1 'polypeptide(L)'
;MKQLLLILGLLVFAQQARAQACNLDLRTQTQVDAVRQSGCTTVENLSISGGIPGVTTDGIYDLSPLSFITAVQGTVSLSLNGITNIQALANIRQIGGGLYIQSATGLSDISLGDFSSLETVGEDLIITGNTSLTNIAGFAQLRSAKSVTITLNSGLGNITGLNALSATGALYISQCARLRSISGLNNLATVRIAPTIPPTPLPAPVVSITDNPLLEEITGLASLATSGSMTIYKNPALKELAGFNNLKSLTSLYIGDNPAMTTISGFNGSLVLSEAGIVNINTNARLTSISGFRGLDVQNLSIHTNNGLTQIPGFADSKGLTMSISGNPALDSVPGFRNAQFTRTVQLDNNARLQKISGFGGAKAPSFITVNSNPGWFPLPKPLPMPTTPCFPPCAWRATRPWLFAPCPGFAAT
;
A
#
# COMPACT_ATOMS: atom_id res chain seq x y z
N MET A 1 57.17 40.92 -12.26
CA MET A 1 55.84 41.16 -12.88
C MET A 1 55.03 39.87 -13.11
N LYS A 2 55.61 38.76 -13.63
CA LYS A 2 54.85 37.50 -13.86
C LYS A 2 54.29 36.83 -12.60
N GLN A 3 54.99 36.89 -11.46
CA GLN A 3 54.48 36.34 -10.18
C GLN A 3 53.37 37.20 -9.54
N LEU A 4 53.37 38.52 -9.78
CA LEU A 4 52.35 39.42 -9.25
C LEU A 4 51.01 39.29 -10.01
N LEU A 5 51.07 38.99 -11.32
CA LEU A 5 49.90 38.68 -12.16
C LEU A 5 49.27 37.31 -11.83
N LEU A 6 50.07 36.32 -11.41
CA LEU A 6 49.57 35.03 -10.96
C LEU A 6 48.84 35.14 -9.61
N ILE A 7 49.37 35.96 -8.69
CA ILE A 7 48.76 36.23 -7.38
C ILE A 7 47.50 37.09 -7.52
N LEU A 8 47.48 38.09 -8.42
CA LEU A 8 46.25 38.82 -8.74
C LEU A 8 45.21 37.94 -9.44
N GLY A 9 45.62 37.02 -10.31
CA GLY A 9 44.72 36.05 -10.95
C GLY A 9 44.09 35.06 -9.96
N LEU A 10 44.86 34.60 -8.97
CA LEU A 10 44.38 33.75 -7.87
C LEU A 10 43.48 34.51 -6.89
N LEU A 11 43.74 35.80 -6.64
CA LEU A 11 42.88 36.65 -5.81
C LEU A 11 41.57 37.03 -6.51
N VAL A 12 41.58 37.20 -7.83
CA VAL A 12 40.34 37.46 -8.62
C VAL A 12 39.51 36.17 -8.77
N PHE A 13 40.14 34.99 -8.88
CA PHE A 13 39.43 33.70 -8.76
C PHE A 13 38.87 33.48 -7.34
N ALA A 14 39.62 33.87 -6.29
CA ALA A 14 39.14 33.78 -4.91
C ALA A 14 38.02 34.79 -4.59
N GLN A 15 37.94 35.92 -5.30
CA GLN A 15 36.83 36.88 -5.17
C GLN A 15 35.64 36.59 -6.10
N GLN A 16 35.82 35.81 -7.17
CA GLN A 16 34.73 35.21 -7.93
C GLN A 16 34.23 33.89 -7.32
N ALA A 17 34.98 33.29 -6.39
CA ALA A 17 34.49 32.31 -5.43
C ALA A 17 33.56 32.97 -4.39
N ARG A 18 32.55 33.71 -4.87
CA ARG A 18 31.32 33.90 -4.12
C ARG A 18 30.78 32.51 -3.83
N ALA A 19 30.51 32.22 -2.56
CA ALA A 19 29.89 31.00 -2.04
C ALA A 19 29.02 30.31 -3.11
N GLN A 20 29.61 29.37 -3.86
CA GLN A 20 28.86 28.58 -4.79
C GLN A 20 28.03 27.69 -3.90
N ALA A 21 26.72 27.91 -3.87
CA ALA A 21 25.81 27.00 -3.22
C ALA A 21 26.17 25.59 -3.73
N CYS A 22 26.39 24.66 -2.81
CA CYS A 22 26.94 23.33 -3.09
C CYS A 22 25.88 22.47 -3.81
N ASN A 23 25.39 22.94 -4.94
CA ASN A 23 24.39 22.34 -5.78
C ASN A 23 25.12 21.66 -6.93
N LEU A 24 25.16 20.34 -6.88
CA LEU A 24 25.97 19.51 -7.74
C LEU A 24 25.08 18.89 -8.82
N ASP A 25 25.30 19.28 -10.08
CA ASP A 25 24.68 18.66 -11.25
C ASP A 25 25.77 18.03 -12.12
N LEU A 26 25.99 16.74 -11.89
CA LEU A 26 27.14 15.98 -12.37
C LEU A 26 26.71 15.11 -13.56
N ARG A 27 27.36 15.35 -14.70
CA ARG A 27 27.19 14.66 -15.99
C ARG A 27 28.48 14.05 -16.52
N THR A 28 29.63 14.50 -16.04
CA THR A 28 30.94 14.03 -16.50
C THR A 28 31.90 13.75 -15.34
N GLN A 29 32.88 12.87 -15.56
CA GLN A 29 33.88 12.55 -14.53
C GLN A 29 34.65 13.80 -14.09
N THR A 30 34.98 14.71 -15.01
CA THR A 30 35.65 15.98 -14.70
C THR A 30 34.88 16.78 -13.65
N GLN A 31 33.54 16.79 -13.73
CA GLN A 31 32.71 17.46 -12.73
C GLN A 31 32.76 16.73 -11.38
N VAL A 32 32.70 15.39 -11.38
CA VAL A 32 32.79 14.57 -10.16
C VAL A 32 34.14 14.76 -9.45
N ASP A 33 35.25 14.74 -10.20
CA ASP A 33 36.60 14.91 -9.65
C ASP A 33 36.80 16.32 -9.04
N ALA A 34 36.18 17.34 -9.66
CA ALA A 34 36.22 18.71 -9.18
C ALA A 34 35.43 18.92 -7.87
N VAL A 35 34.51 18.01 -7.50
CA VAL A 35 33.69 18.15 -6.28
C VAL A 35 34.55 18.25 -5.02
N ARG A 36 35.72 17.61 -4.95
CA ARG A 36 36.64 17.73 -3.80
C ARG A 36 37.12 19.16 -3.55
N GLN A 37 37.19 19.98 -4.59
CA GLN A 37 37.61 21.38 -4.49
C GLN A 37 36.51 22.28 -3.91
N SER A 38 35.27 21.80 -3.86
CA SER A 38 34.13 22.54 -3.28
C SER A 38 34.20 22.67 -1.76
N GLY A 39 34.85 21.71 -1.06
CA GLY A 39 34.87 21.66 0.40
C GLY A 39 33.51 21.37 1.07
N CYS A 40 32.48 21.03 0.29
CA CYS A 40 31.10 20.92 0.78
C CYS A 40 30.77 19.53 1.39
N THR A 41 30.88 19.36 2.71
CA THR A 41 30.40 18.13 3.37
C THR A 41 28.86 18.02 3.38
N THR A 42 28.19 19.17 3.30
CA THR A 42 26.74 19.29 3.13
C THR A 42 26.45 19.98 1.81
N VAL A 43 25.67 19.32 0.95
CA VAL A 43 25.31 19.81 -0.39
C VAL A 43 23.85 20.25 -0.45
N GLU A 44 23.53 21.24 -1.29
CA GLU A 44 22.16 21.71 -1.46
C GLU A 44 21.34 20.70 -2.27
N ASN A 45 21.82 20.31 -3.44
CA ASN A 45 21.24 19.23 -4.23
C ASN A 45 22.37 18.40 -4.86
N LEU A 46 22.10 17.13 -5.15
CA LEU A 46 23.01 16.21 -5.83
C LEU A 46 22.26 15.50 -6.95
N SER A 47 22.52 15.92 -8.19
CA SER A 47 22.05 15.27 -9.41
C SER A 47 23.23 14.57 -10.08
N ILE A 48 23.09 13.27 -10.34
CA ILE A 48 24.06 12.47 -11.08
C ILE A 48 23.32 11.83 -12.24
N SER A 49 23.69 12.19 -13.47
CA SER A 49 23.07 11.65 -14.68
C SER A 49 24.11 11.17 -15.68
N GLY A 50 23.87 9.99 -16.26
CA GLY A 50 24.73 9.37 -17.26
C GLY A 50 25.62 8.26 -16.72
N GLY A 51 26.84 8.20 -17.21
CA GLY A 51 27.83 7.17 -16.90
C GLY A 51 27.94 6.08 -17.95
N ILE A 52 29.18 5.70 -18.26
CA ILE A 52 29.53 4.73 -19.29
C ILE A 52 30.60 3.81 -18.70
N PRO A 53 30.35 2.49 -18.53
CA PRO A 53 31.32 1.60 -17.92
C PRO A 53 32.56 1.48 -18.81
N GLY A 54 33.75 1.59 -18.22
CA GLY A 54 35.02 1.33 -18.91
C GLY A 54 35.41 2.36 -19.97
N VAL A 55 34.73 3.52 -20.05
CA VAL A 55 35.05 4.60 -20.99
C VAL A 55 35.56 5.82 -20.22
N THR A 56 36.82 6.18 -20.43
CA THR A 56 37.50 7.27 -19.72
C THR A 56 37.34 8.64 -20.40
N THR A 57 36.55 8.74 -21.47
CA THR A 57 36.28 10.01 -22.16
C THR A 57 34.89 10.55 -21.82
N ASP A 58 34.85 11.54 -20.92
CA ASP A 58 33.76 12.45 -20.50
C ASP A 58 32.39 11.86 -20.09
N GLY A 59 32.28 10.55 -19.88
CA GLY A 59 31.23 9.94 -19.05
C GLY A 59 31.57 9.97 -17.56
N ILE A 60 30.68 9.46 -16.69
CA ILE A 60 30.98 9.20 -15.26
C ILE A 60 31.26 7.70 -15.06
N TYR A 61 32.35 7.36 -14.39
CA TYR A 61 32.73 5.97 -14.14
C TYR A 61 33.27 5.73 -12.72
N ASP A 62 33.63 6.79 -11.98
CA ASP A 62 34.04 6.72 -10.58
C ASP A 62 33.29 7.78 -9.75
N LEU A 63 32.56 7.33 -8.73
CA LEU A 63 31.88 8.20 -7.77
C LEU A 63 32.67 8.39 -6.48
N SER A 64 33.82 7.73 -6.30
CA SER A 64 34.65 7.82 -5.08
C SER A 64 34.96 9.26 -4.63
N PRO A 65 35.08 10.28 -5.53
CA PRO A 65 35.24 11.66 -5.10
C PRO A 65 34.06 12.21 -4.28
N LEU A 66 32.87 11.61 -4.32
CA LEU A 66 31.68 12.05 -3.59
C LEU A 66 31.60 11.51 -2.15
N SER A 67 32.51 10.62 -1.76
CA SER A 67 32.49 9.90 -0.48
C SER A 67 32.56 10.78 0.78
N PHE A 68 32.94 12.05 0.65
CA PHE A 68 32.98 12.99 1.77
C PHE A 68 31.63 13.67 2.06
N ILE A 69 30.63 13.50 1.19
CA ILE A 69 29.30 14.08 1.39
C ILE A 69 28.57 13.28 2.47
N THR A 70 28.13 13.97 3.53
CA THR A 70 27.43 13.35 4.66
C THR A 70 25.97 13.76 4.76
N ALA A 71 25.56 14.84 4.09
CA ALA A 71 24.18 15.32 4.08
C ALA A 71 23.84 16.07 2.79
N VAL A 72 22.58 15.95 2.34
CA VAL A 72 22.00 16.74 1.25
C VAL A 72 20.80 17.50 1.81
N GLN A 73 20.77 18.83 1.70
CA GLN A 73 19.66 19.64 2.23
C GLN A 73 18.39 19.51 1.39
N GLY A 74 18.54 19.47 0.08
CA GLY A 74 17.50 19.27 -0.91
C GLY A 74 17.52 17.86 -1.46
N THR A 75 17.51 17.74 -2.77
CA THR A 75 17.23 16.51 -3.49
C THR A 75 18.50 15.74 -3.89
N VAL A 76 18.43 14.41 -3.83
CA VAL A 76 19.36 13.51 -4.52
C VAL A 76 18.63 12.87 -5.71
N SER A 77 19.19 13.00 -6.91
CA SER A 77 18.67 12.38 -8.15
C SER A 77 19.75 11.57 -8.83
N LEU A 78 19.49 10.28 -9.03
CA LEU A 78 20.39 9.32 -9.67
C LEU A 78 19.72 8.74 -10.92
N SER A 79 20.30 9.03 -12.09
CA SER A 79 19.90 8.47 -13.38
C SER A 79 21.12 7.87 -14.07
N LEU A 80 21.49 6.66 -13.66
CA LEU A 80 22.78 6.02 -13.98
C LEU A 80 22.63 4.94 -15.07
N ASN A 81 23.09 5.22 -16.29
CA ASN A 81 22.97 4.26 -17.39
C ASN A 81 24.13 3.26 -17.46
N GLY A 82 25.28 3.59 -16.84
CA GLY A 82 26.49 2.78 -16.92
C GLY A 82 27.23 2.55 -15.61
N ILE A 83 26.81 3.21 -14.53
CA ILE A 83 27.43 3.00 -13.22
C ILE A 83 26.68 1.90 -12.48
N THR A 84 27.45 0.94 -11.97
CA THR A 84 26.95 -0.21 -11.22
C THR A 84 27.19 -0.08 -9.72
N ASN A 85 28.08 0.83 -9.30
CA ASN A 85 28.50 0.97 -7.90
C ASN A 85 28.28 2.42 -7.43
N ILE A 86 27.48 2.57 -6.37
CA ILE A 86 27.16 3.85 -5.73
C ILE A 86 27.62 3.92 -4.27
N GLN A 87 28.57 3.06 -3.85
CA GLN A 87 29.07 2.99 -2.47
C GLN A 87 29.70 4.30 -1.98
N ALA A 88 30.06 5.20 -2.89
CA ALA A 88 30.48 6.55 -2.52
C ALA A 88 29.37 7.34 -1.79
N LEU A 89 28.11 6.92 -1.88
CA LEU A 89 26.97 7.55 -1.19
C LEU A 89 26.74 6.99 0.23
N ALA A 90 27.56 6.04 0.68
CA ALA A 90 27.42 5.33 1.96
C ALA A 90 27.37 6.25 3.19
N ASN A 91 28.03 7.40 3.10
CA ASN A 91 28.19 8.34 4.20
C ASN A 91 27.04 9.35 4.32
N ILE A 92 26.13 9.40 3.34
CA ILE A 92 24.96 10.29 3.40
C ILE A 92 24.02 9.81 4.49
N ARG A 93 23.89 10.60 5.56
CA ARG A 93 23.00 10.30 6.69
C ARG A 93 21.59 10.85 6.51
N GLN A 94 21.48 11.99 5.85
CA GLN A 94 20.23 12.71 5.69
C GLN A 94 20.12 13.33 4.31
N ILE A 95 18.92 13.19 3.72
CA ILE A 95 18.48 13.91 2.53
C ILE A 95 17.24 14.72 2.95
N GLY A 96 17.30 16.04 2.91
CA GLY A 96 16.19 16.90 3.35
C GLY A 96 15.06 17.00 2.33
N GLY A 97 15.35 16.80 1.04
CA GLY A 97 14.38 16.64 -0.04
C GLY A 97 14.09 15.17 -0.37
N GLY A 98 13.84 14.88 -1.64
CA GLY A 98 13.60 13.52 -2.14
C GLY A 98 14.87 12.78 -2.56
N LEU A 99 14.81 11.46 -2.54
CA LEU A 99 15.79 10.56 -3.14
C LEU A 99 15.16 9.86 -4.35
N TYR A 100 15.58 10.25 -5.55
CA TYR A 100 15.07 9.74 -6.81
C TYR A 100 16.13 8.87 -7.48
N ILE A 101 15.88 7.57 -7.62
CA ILE A 101 16.71 6.60 -8.36
C ILE A 101 15.89 6.12 -9.54
N GLN A 102 16.14 6.71 -10.70
CA GLN A 102 15.25 6.62 -11.85
C GLN A 102 16.00 6.24 -13.11
N SER A 103 15.48 5.27 -13.87
CA SER A 103 16.08 4.86 -15.15
C SER A 103 17.57 4.50 -15.04
N ALA A 104 18.01 4.02 -13.88
CA ALA A 104 19.38 3.62 -13.63
C ALA A 104 19.64 2.21 -14.19
N THR A 105 19.64 2.10 -15.52
CA THR A 105 19.72 0.82 -16.24
C THR A 105 21.03 0.06 -16.02
N GLY A 106 22.10 0.75 -15.60
CA GLY A 106 23.37 0.13 -15.20
C GLY A 106 23.39 -0.39 -13.77
N LEU A 107 22.48 0.05 -12.90
CA LEU A 107 22.46 -0.30 -11.48
C LEU A 107 21.68 -1.60 -11.28
N SER A 108 22.41 -2.69 -11.00
CA SER A 108 21.82 -4.02 -10.77
C SER A 108 21.53 -4.34 -9.30
N ASP A 109 22.14 -3.59 -8.38
CA ASP A 109 22.00 -3.77 -6.93
C ASP A 109 22.14 -2.41 -6.22
N ILE A 110 21.30 -2.18 -5.20
CA ILE A 110 21.56 -1.20 -4.14
C ILE A 110 21.85 -2.03 -2.89
N SER A 111 23.14 -2.31 -2.70
CA SER A 111 23.71 -3.21 -1.71
C SER A 111 23.76 -2.57 -0.32
N LEU A 112 23.97 -3.42 0.71
CA LEU A 112 24.09 -2.98 2.11
C LEU A 112 25.15 -1.90 2.36
N GLY A 113 26.14 -1.76 1.47
CA GLY A 113 27.17 -0.72 1.58
C GLY A 113 26.72 0.66 1.08
N ASP A 114 25.72 0.73 0.19
CA ASP A 114 25.46 1.92 -0.64
C ASP A 114 24.84 3.10 0.09
N PHE A 115 23.73 2.92 0.80
CA PHE A 115 23.09 3.95 1.63
C PHE A 115 23.12 3.54 3.11
N SER A 116 24.23 2.91 3.51
CA SER A 116 24.40 2.26 4.81
C SER A 116 24.22 3.18 6.02
N SER A 117 24.43 4.49 5.86
CA SER A 117 24.23 5.49 6.91
C SER A 117 22.93 6.29 6.77
N LEU A 118 22.14 6.08 5.72
CA LEU A 118 20.98 6.93 5.43
C LEU A 118 19.85 6.64 6.41
N GLU A 119 19.53 7.62 7.27
CA GLU A 119 18.51 7.49 8.31
C GLU A 119 17.18 8.14 7.91
N THR A 120 17.22 9.25 7.16
CA THR A 120 16.00 10.02 6.81
C THR A 120 16.04 10.59 5.40
N VAL A 121 14.91 10.47 4.71
CA VAL A 121 14.58 11.24 3.50
C VAL A 121 13.42 12.17 3.85
N GLY A 122 13.58 13.48 3.67
CA GLY A 122 12.58 14.46 4.10
C GLY A 122 11.33 14.48 3.22
N GLU A 123 11.48 14.12 1.95
CA GLU A 123 10.37 13.91 1.02
C GLU A 123 10.30 12.45 0.53
N ASP A 124 10.24 12.22 -0.78
CA ASP A 124 9.91 10.93 -1.36
C ASP A 124 11.16 10.11 -1.64
N LEU A 125 11.13 8.82 -1.28
CA LEU A 125 12.04 7.81 -1.82
C LEU A 125 11.37 7.20 -3.06
N ILE A 126 11.90 7.50 -4.24
CA ILE A 126 11.37 6.98 -5.51
C ILE A 126 12.43 6.14 -6.20
N ILE A 127 12.16 4.85 -6.36
CA ILE A 127 12.99 3.89 -7.10
C ILE A 127 12.14 3.42 -8.29
N THR A 128 12.37 3.97 -9.48
CA THR A 128 11.53 3.67 -10.64
C THR A 128 12.26 3.44 -11.95
N GLY A 129 11.78 2.49 -12.76
CA GLY A 129 12.30 2.26 -14.10
C GLY A 129 13.72 1.68 -14.13
N ASN A 130 14.18 1.10 -13.02
CA ASN A 130 15.51 0.47 -12.95
C ASN A 130 15.36 -1.02 -13.31
N THR A 131 15.28 -1.31 -14.61
CA THR A 131 14.95 -2.64 -15.12
C THR A 131 15.98 -3.72 -14.78
N SER A 132 17.25 -3.34 -14.60
CA SER A 132 18.34 -4.23 -14.20
C SER A 132 18.43 -4.45 -12.68
N LEU A 133 17.77 -3.61 -11.88
CA LEU A 133 17.86 -3.61 -10.42
C LEU A 133 17.20 -4.86 -9.85
N THR A 134 17.95 -5.67 -9.12
CA THR A 134 17.50 -6.95 -8.56
C THR A 134 17.29 -6.92 -7.05
N ASN A 135 17.88 -5.94 -6.36
CA ASN A 135 17.88 -5.83 -4.90
C ASN A 135 18.03 -4.37 -4.43
N ILE A 136 17.46 -4.06 -3.26
CA ILE A 136 17.48 -2.72 -2.63
C ILE A 136 17.86 -2.74 -1.14
N ALA A 137 18.72 -3.68 -0.75
CA ALA A 137 19.12 -3.89 0.64
C ALA A 137 19.80 -2.69 1.32
N GLY A 138 20.32 -1.73 0.55
CA GLY A 138 21.13 -0.61 1.04
C GLY A 138 20.45 0.38 1.97
N PHE A 139 19.12 0.34 2.10
CA PHE A 139 18.36 1.27 2.95
C PHE A 139 18.16 0.81 4.40
N ALA A 140 19.04 -0.08 4.90
CA ALA A 140 18.87 -0.78 6.18
C ALA A 140 18.66 0.12 7.41
N GLN A 141 19.14 1.36 7.36
CA GLN A 141 19.01 2.36 8.43
C GLN A 141 17.89 3.38 8.21
N LEU A 142 17.19 3.35 7.06
CA LEU A 142 16.19 4.36 6.72
C LEU A 142 14.97 4.22 7.64
N ARG A 143 14.78 5.20 8.52
CA ARG A 143 13.71 5.20 9.54
C ARG A 143 12.42 5.86 9.05
N SER A 144 12.54 6.86 8.18
CA SER A 144 11.42 7.63 7.67
C SER A 144 11.66 8.20 6.27
N ALA A 145 10.60 8.18 5.46
CA ALA A 145 10.42 8.95 4.24
C ALA A 145 8.99 9.47 4.20
N LYS A 146 8.72 10.57 3.48
CA LYS A 146 7.35 11.07 3.28
C LYS A 146 6.53 10.12 2.42
N SER A 147 7.12 9.54 1.38
CA SER A 147 6.55 8.42 0.65
C SER A 147 7.64 7.46 0.18
N VAL A 148 7.27 6.21 -0.05
CA VAL A 148 8.14 5.20 -0.65
C VAL A 148 7.46 4.67 -1.91
N THR A 149 8.08 4.86 -3.05
CA THR A 149 7.58 4.46 -4.37
C THR A 149 8.59 3.55 -5.04
N ILE A 150 8.22 2.29 -5.27
CA ILE A 150 9.03 1.27 -5.93
C ILE A 150 8.23 0.75 -7.11
N THR A 151 8.47 1.30 -8.30
CA THR A 151 7.64 1.04 -9.48
C THR A 151 8.47 0.72 -10.71
N LEU A 152 7.96 -0.09 -11.64
CA LEU A 152 8.63 -0.34 -12.93
C LEU A 152 10.08 -0.89 -12.80
N ASN A 153 10.40 -1.62 -11.72
CA ASN A 153 11.69 -2.29 -11.55
C ASN A 153 11.53 -3.77 -11.88
N SER A 154 11.51 -4.10 -13.18
CA SER A 154 11.17 -5.45 -13.66
C SER A 154 12.13 -6.54 -13.19
N GLY A 155 13.40 -6.20 -12.93
CA GLY A 155 14.41 -7.11 -12.38
C GLY A 155 14.28 -7.40 -10.88
N LEU A 156 13.53 -6.58 -10.13
CA LEU A 156 13.54 -6.59 -8.67
C LEU A 156 12.88 -7.86 -8.15
N GLY A 157 13.67 -8.72 -7.51
CA GLY A 157 13.19 -10.02 -7.03
C GLY A 157 12.51 -9.93 -5.67
N ASN A 158 13.02 -9.07 -4.79
CA ASN A 158 12.53 -8.91 -3.44
C ASN A 158 12.73 -7.45 -2.98
N ILE A 159 11.83 -6.97 -2.13
CA ILE A 159 12.07 -5.75 -1.35
C ILE A 159 12.67 -6.16 -0.01
N THR A 160 13.96 -5.95 0.14
CA THR A 160 14.72 -6.13 1.39
C THR A 160 15.36 -4.81 1.79
N GLY A 161 15.80 -4.69 3.04
CA GLY A 161 16.59 -3.53 3.47
C GLY A 161 15.79 -2.33 3.97
N LEU A 162 14.46 -2.29 3.91
CA LEU A 162 13.68 -1.21 4.53
C LEU A 162 13.31 -1.52 6.00
N ASN A 163 14.10 -2.36 6.68
CA ASN A 163 13.71 -2.95 7.95
C ASN A 163 13.62 -1.91 9.09
N ALA A 164 14.30 -0.77 8.96
CA ALA A 164 14.21 0.32 9.94
C ALA A 164 13.02 1.26 9.70
N LEU A 165 12.36 1.16 8.53
CA LEU A 165 11.29 2.07 8.15
C LEU A 165 10.07 1.79 9.02
N SER A 166 9.76 2.73 9.92
CA SER A 166 8.68 2.57 10.89
C SER A 166 7.42 3.36 10.52
N ALA A 167 7.59 4.44 9.75
CA ALA A 167 6.51 5.28 9.28
C ALA A 167 6.80 5.85 7.89
N THR A 168 5.76 5.96 7.06
CA THR A 168 5.75 6.72 5.82
C THR A 168 4.36 7.35 5.61
N GLY A 169 4.24 8.32 4.72
CA GLY A 169 2.95 8.87 4.29
C GLY A 169 2.24 8.01 3.25
N ALA A 170 3.00 7.38 2.35
CA ALA A 170 2.48 6.46 1.35
C ALA A 170 3.51 5.37 0.99
N LEU A 171 3.01 4.22 0.54
CA LEU A 171 3.78 3.09 0.05
C LEU A 171 3.18 2.61 -1.28
N TYR A 172 3.93 2.75 -2.37
CA TYR A 172 3.56 2.27 -3.70
C TYR A 172 4.56 1.20 -4.15
N ILE A 173 4.07 0.00 -4.43
CA ILE A 173 4.86 -1.11 -4.96
C ILE A 173 4.11 -1.66 -6.17
N SER A 174 4.60 -1.35 -7.37
CA SER A 174 3.91 -1.82 -8.58
C SER A 174 4.80 -2.14 -9.77
N GLN A 175 4.29 -2.96 -10.67
CA GLN A 175 4.95 -3.28 -11.93
C GLN A 175 6.39 -3.82 -11.75
N CYS A 176 6.64 -4.55 -10.66
CA CYS A 176 7.91 -5.24 -10.41
C CYS A 176 7.76 -6.71 -10.82
N ALA A 177 8.01 -6.99 -12.10
CA ALA A 177 7.67 -8.27 -12.74
C ALA A 177 8.27 -9.51 -12.06
N ARG A 178 9.44 -9.38 -11.41
CA ARG A 178 10.11 -10.49 -10.71
C ARG A 178 9.89 -10.50 -9.20
N LEU A 179 9.11 -9.56 -8.66
CA LEU A 179 8.94 -9.39 -7.22
C LEU A 179 8.18 -10.57 -6.63
N ARG A 180 8.78 -11.26 -5.67
CA ARG A 180 8.20 -12.42 -4.97
C ARG A 180 7.84 -12.15 -3.52
N SER A 181 8.52 -11.20 -2.87
CA SER A 181 8.35 -10.89 -1.45
C SER A 181 8.69 -9.43 -1.14
N ILE A 182 8.05 -8.90 -0.10
CA ILE A 182 8.31 -7.55 0.47
C ILE A 182 8.74 -7.60 1.94
N SER A 183 9.43 -8.68 2.33
CA SER A 183 9.82 -8.99 3.72
C SER A 183 10.62 -7.89 4.44
N GLY A 184 11.27 -7.00 3.69
CA GLY A 184 12.05 -5.89 4.23
C GLY A 184 11.25 -4.77 4.92
N LEU A 185 9.93 -4.87 5.06
CA LEU A 185 9.09 -3.81 5.65
C LEU A 185 8.61 -4.13 7.08
N ASN A 186 9.20 -5.13 7.74
CA ASN A 186 8.70 -5.74 8.98
C ASN A 186 8.43 -4.80 10.15
N ASN A 187 9.03 -3.60 10.19
CA ASN A 187 8.81 -2.61 11.25
C ASN A 187 7.87 -1.46 10.84
N LEU A 188 7.33 -1.48 9.61
CA LEU A 188 6.42 -0.45 9.14
C LEU A 188 5.11 -0.52 9.92
N ALA A 189 4.98 0.36 10.91
CA ALA A 189 3.84 0.39 11.81
C ALA A 189 2.74 1.33 11.32
N THR A 190 3.09 2.34 10.52
CA THR A 190 2.18 3.41 10.13
C THR A 190 2.39 3.85 8.69
N VAL A 191 1.29 3.91 7.93
CA VAL A 191 1.21 4.64 6.65
C VAL A 191 0.19 5.77 6.77
N ARG A 192 0.64 6.93 7.21
CA ARG A 192 -0.21 8.13 7.39
C ARG A 192 0.60 9.38 7.09
N ILE A 193 -0.05 10.35 6.47
CA ILE A 193 0.55 11.66 6.27
C ILE A 193 0.80 12.31 7.63
N ALA A 194 2.03 12.79 7.86
CA ALA A 194 2.30 13.67 8.98
C ALA A 194 1.47 14.96 8.78
N PRO A 195 0.65 15.38 9.74
CA PRO A 195 -0.13 16.61 9.60
C PRO A 195 0.82 17.78 9.32
N THR A 196 0.60 18.47 8.20
CA THR A 196 1.35 19.67 7.82
C THR A 196 0.71 20.91 8.45
N ILE A 197 1.53 21.89 8.79
CA ILE A 197 1.09 23.20 9.28
C ILE A 197 1.70 24.27 8.36
N PRO A 198 0.89 25.01 7.58
CA PRO A 198 -0.56 24.87 7.41
C PRO A 198 -0.95 23.56 6.68
N PRO A 199 -2.19 23.08 6.81
CA PRO A 199 -2.65 21.89 6.10
C PRO A 199 -2.51 22.09 4.59
N THR A 200 -1.65 21.31 3.97
CA THR A 200 -1.53 21.25 2.51
C THR A 200 -2.38 20.10 2.00
N PRO A 201 -3.04 20.22 0.82
CA PRO A 201 -3.68 19.09 0.18
C PRO A 201 -2.59 18.10 -0.23
N LEU A 202 -2.39 17.07 0.58
CA LEU A 202 -1.48 15.98 0.28
C LEU A 202 -2.29 14.79 -0.28
N PRO A 203 -1.73 14.00 -1.21
CA PRO A 203 -2.39 12.80 -1.70
C PRO A 203 -2.70 11.89 -0.52
N ALA A 204 -3.93 11.36 -0.46
CA ALA A 204 -4.39 10.55 0.67
C ALA A 204 -3.39 9.42 0.99
N PRO A 205 -3.15 9.12 2.27
CA PRO A 205 -2.20 8.08 2.62
C PRO A 205 -2.65 6.76 2.00
N VAL A 206 -1.72 6.01 1.42
CA VAL A 206 -2.06 4.78 0.71
C VAL A 206 -0.97 3.74 0.81
N VAL A 207 -1.38 2.49 1.01
CA VAL A 207 -0.59 1.30 0.71
C VAL A 207 -1.15 0.72 -0.59
N SER A 208 -0.38 0.78 -1.67
CA SER A 208 -0.78 0.27 -2.98
C SER A 208 0.22 -0.78 -3.45
N ILE A 209 -0.20 -2.04 -3.48
CA ILE A 209 0.60 -3.16 -3.98
C ILE A 209 -0.13 -3.73 -5.19
N THR A 210 0.31 -3.34 -6.39
CA THR A 210 -0.40 -3.68 -7.62
C THR A 210 0.48 -4.16 -8.75
N ASP A 211 -0.08 -4.99 -9.65
CA ASP A 211 0.60 -5.38 -10.89
C ASP A 211 1.96 -6.06 -10.65
N ASN A 212 2.08 -6.90 -9.61
CA ASN A 212 3.28 -7.70 -9.33
C ASN A 212 2.98 -9.19 -9.61
N PRO A 213 3.27 -9.69 -10.83
CA PRO A 213 2.77 -10.98 -11.31
C PRO A 213 3.32 -12.20 -10.58
N LEU A 214 4.49 -12.09 -9.94
CA LEU A 214 5.12 -13.19 -9.20
C LEU A 214 5.06 -13.03 -7.68
N LEU A 215 4.34 -12.03 -7.17
CA LEU A 215 4.21 -11.79 -5.73
C LEU A 215 3.31 -12.87 -5.13
N GLU A 216 3.88 -13.81 -4.39
CA GLU A 216 3.15 -14.95 -3.83
C GLU A 216 2.55 -14.64 -2.46
N GLU A 217 3.19 -13.75 -1.71
CA GLU A 217 2.86 -13.42 -0.33
C GLU A 217 3.22 -11.97 0.02
N ILE A 218 2.44 -11.36 0.92
CA ILE A 218 2.72 -10.04 1.47
C ILE A 218 3.33 -10.21 2.87
N THR A 219 4.57 -10.72 2.90
CA THR A 219 5.37 -10.76 4.14
C THR A 219 5.96 -9.39 4.41
N GLY A 220 6.06 -8.98 5.67
CA GLY A 220 6.70 -7.72 6.05
C GLY A 220 5.72 -6.63 6.50
N LEU A 221 4.41 -6.73 6.25
CA LEU A 221 3.44 -5.76 6.78
C LEU A 221 2.78 -6.19 8.09
N ALA A 222 3.35 -7.17 8.80
CA ALA A 222 2.77 -7.72 10.02
C ALA A 222 2.67 -6.70 11.16
N SER A 223 3.56 -5.71 11.21
CA SER A 223 3.54 -4.64 12.22
C SER A 223 2.60 -3.49 11.89
N LEU A 224 2.03 -3.45 10.69
CA LEU A 224 1.22 -2.33 10.22
C LEU A 224 -0.04 -2.21 11.07
N ALA A 225 -0.13 -1.12 11.85
CA ALA A 225 -1.22 -0.87 12.79
C ALA A 225 -2.21 0.16 12.24
N THR A 226 -1.75 1.08 11.40
CA THR A 226 -2.59 2.13 10.82
C THR A 226 -2.14 2.41 9.39
N SER A 227 -3.09 2.51 8.47
CA SER A 227 -2.84 2.95 7.10
C SER A 227 -3.98 3.85 6.63
N GLY A 228 -3.77 4.60 5.54
CA GLY A 228 -4.87 5.23 4.82
C GLY A 228 -5.64 4.21 3.98
N SER A 229 -5.81 4.47 2.68
CA SER A 229 -6.38 3.46 1.78
C SER A 229 -5.39 2.30 1.58
N MET A 230 -5.88 1.07 1.49
CA MET A 230 -5.06 -0.09 1.13
C MET A 230 -5.62 -0.71 -0.14
N THR A 231 -4.77 -0.87 -1.15
CA THR A 231 -5.13 -1.43 -2.45
C THR A 231 -4.20 -2.59 -2.77
N ILE A 232 -4.75 -3.81 -2.82
CA ILE A 232 -4.06 -5.03 -3.25
C ILE A 232 -4.74 -5.52 -4.52
N TYR A 233 -4.14 -5.20 -5.67
CA TYR A 233 -4.81 -5.37 -6.95
C TYR A 233 -3.90 -5.95 -8.03
N LYS A 234 -4.38 -6.87 -8.88
CA LYS A 234 -3.56 -7.42 -9.98
C LYS A 234 -2.24 -8.08 -9.53
N ASN A 235 -2.29 -8.91 -8.48
CA ASN A 235 -1.17 -9.76 -8.08
C ASN A 235 -1.53 -11.24 -8.33
N PRO A 236 -1.42 -11.74 -9.58
CA PRO A 236 -1.96 -13.04 -9.98
C PRO A 236 -1.36 -14.26 -9.28
N ALA A 237 -0.16 -14.17 -8.71
CA ALA A 237 0.44 -15.25 -7.92
C ALA A 237 0.08 -15.21 -6.42
N LEU A 238 -0.57 -14.15 -5.94
CA LEU A 238 -0.85 -13.96 -4.51
C LEU A 238 -1.89 -14.97 -4.04
N LYS A 239 -1.49 -15.88 -3.14
CA LYS A 239 -2.32 -17.04 -2.72
C LYS A 239 -3.25 -16.72 -1.56
N GLU A 240 -2.84 -15.81 -0.68
CA GLU A 240 -3.59 -15.43 0.51
C GLU A 240 -3.29 -14.01 0.96
N LEU A 241 -4.22 -13.43 1.72
CA LEU A 241 -3.99 -12.22 2.52
C LEU A 241 -4.07 -12.57 4.01
N ALA A 242 -2.88 -12.70 4.60
CA ALA A 242 -2.66 -13.00 6.01
C ALA A 242 -1.73 -11.97 6.65
N GLY A 243 -1.60 -12.01 7.98
CA GLY A 243 -0.59 -11.23 8.71
C GLY A 243 -0.98 -9.80 9.14
N PHE A 244 -2.13 -9.27 8.72
CA PHE A 244 -2.60 -7.91 9.09
C PHE A 244 -3.30 -7.83 10.45
N ASN A 245 -3.03 -8.74 11.39
CA ASN A 245 -3.79 -8.83 12.66
C ASN A 245 -3.59 -7.60 13.57
N ASN A 246 -2.47 -6.89 13.37
CA ASN A 246 -2.17 -5.65 14.06
C ASN A 246 -2.87 -4.42 13.44
N LEU A 247 -3.40 -4.53 12.22
CA LEU A 247 -4.04 -3.42 11.54
C LEU A 247 -5.36 -3.06 12.22
N LYS A 248 -5.40 -1.89 12.84
CA LYS A 248 -6.55 -1.37 13.59
C LYS A 248 -7.36 -0.35 12.82
N SER A 249 -6.72 0.43 11.94
CA SER A 249 -7.40 1.48 11.21
C SER A 249 -6.96 1.61 9.76
N LEU A 250 -7.96 1.83 8.89
CA LEU A 250 -7.83 2.14 7.46
C LEU A 250 -8.77 3.27 7.05
N THR A 251 -8.50 3.92 5.92
CA THR A 251 -9.54 4.73 5.26
C THR A 251 -10.45 3.83 4.44
N SER A 252 -9.87 3.02 3.55
CA SER A 252 -10.57 2.09 2.66
C SER A 252 -9.69 0.87 2.38
N LEU A 253 -10.32 -0.23 1.97
CA LEU A 253 -9.65 -1.48 1.59
C LEU A 253 -10.19 -1.97 0.26
N TYR A 254 -9.32 -2.10 -0.73
CA TYR A 254 -9.62 -2.61 -2.06
C TYR A 254 -8.77 -3.86 -2.32
N ILE A 255 -9.42 -4.99 -2.53
CA ILE A 255 -8.76 -6.27 -2.83
C ILE A 255 -9.38 -6.83 -4.10
N GLY A 256 -8.61 -6.90 -5.18
CA GLY A 256 -9.16 -7.53 -6.38
C GLY A 256 -8.21 -7.91 -7.48
N ASP A 257 -8.74 -8.66 -8.44
CA ASP A 257 -7.95 -9.17 -9.57
C ASP A 257 -6.70 -9.94 -9.09
N ASN A 258 -6.86 -10.75 -8.04
CA ASN A 258 -5.82 -11.66 -7.54
C ASN A 258 -6.28 -13.11 -7.78
N PRO A 259 -6.20 -13.63 -9.02
CA PRO A 259 -6.80 -14.90 -9.41
C PRO A 259 -6.30 -16.15 -8.67
N ALA A 260 -5.09 -16.16 -8.10
CA ALA A 260 -4.60 -17.27 -7.27
C ALA A 260 -5.10 -17.22 -5.82
N MET A 261 -5.68 -16.11 -5.37
CA MET A 261 -6.06 -15.92 -3.98
C MET A 261 -7.18 -16.88 -3.60
N THR A 262 -6.99 -17.67 -2.54
CA THR A 262 -7.98 -18.67 -2.08
C THR A 262 -8.69 -18.25 -0.81
N THR A 263 -8.04 -17.44 0.03
CA THR A 263 -8.53 -17.04 1.35
C THR A 263 -8.09 -15.63 1.72
N ILE A 264 -8.98 -14.93 2.43
CA ILE A 264 -8.66 -13.72 3.21
C ILE A 264 -8.91 -14.06 4.68
N SER A 265 -7.90 -13.89 5.53
CA SER A 265 -7.97 -14.25 6.96
C SER A 265 -7.18 -13.32 7.89
N GLY A 266 -6.41 -12.38 7.32
CA GLY A 266 -5.42 -11.60 8.06
C GLY A 266 -5.91 -10.44 8.93
N PHE A 267 -7.20 -10.08 8.96
CA PHE A 267 -7.66 -8.80 9.54
C PHE A 267 -8.34 -8.90 10.92
N ASN A 268 -8.03 -9.93 11.73
CA ASN A 268 -8.78 -10.27 12.95
C ASN A 268 -8.74 -9.22 14.09
N GLY A 269 -8.14 -8.06 13.87
CA GLY A 269 -7.84 -7.04 14.87
C GLY A 269 -8.98 -6.07 15.24
N SER A 270 -10.24 -6.34 14.88
CA SER A 270 -11.36 -5.37 14.95
C SER A 270 -11.05 -4.09 14.18
N LEU A 271 -10.92 -4.24 12.86
CA LEU A 271 -10.57 -3.18 11.93
C LEU A 271 -11.65 -2.09 11.90
N VAL A 272 -11.22 -0.83 12.07
CA VAL A 272 -12.08 0.36 12.01
C VAL A 272 -11.73 1.19 10.77
N LEU A 273 -12.72 1.46 9.93
CA LEU A 273 -12.56 2.34 8.78
C LEU A 273 -13.06 3.76 9.08
N SER A 274 -12.64 4.74 8.27
CA SER A 274 -13.13 6.12 8.38
C SER A 274 -14.65 6.20 8.13
N GLU A 275 -15.25 7.36 8.44
CA GLU A 275 -16.69 7.60 8.24
C GLU A 275 -17.16 7.47 6.79
N ALA A 276 -16.27 7.47 5.80
CA ALA A 276 -16.60 7.21 4.39
C ALA A 276 -16.01 5.89 3.88
N GLY A 277 -15.51 5.06 4.79
CA GLY A 277 -14.67 3.92 4.47
C GLY A 277 -15.41 2.83 3.69
N ILE A 278 -14.69 2.28 2.72
CA ILE A 278 -15.19 1.23 1.84
C ILE A 278 -14.29 -0.01 1.98
N VAL A 279 -14.91 -1.18 2.12
CA VAL A 279 -14.26 -2.46 1.83
C VAL A 279 -14.83 -2.97 0.52
N ASN A 280 -13.99 -3.11 -0.50
CA ASN A 280 -14.33 -3.70 -1.78
C ASN A 280 -13.46 -4.93 -2.05
N ILE A 281 -14.09 -6.09 -2.19
CA ILE A 281 -13.43 -7.35 -2.51
C ILE A 281 -14.00 -7.88 -3.82
N ASN A 282 -13.21 -7.86 -4.90
CA ASN A 282 -13.72 -8.21 -6.22
C ASN A 282 -12.78 -8.97 -7.13
N THR A 283 -13.33 -9.74 -8.07
CA THR A 283 -12.53 -10.35 -9.16
C THR A 283 -11.40 -11.26 -8.64
N ASN A 284 -11.60 -11.93 -7.49
CA ASN A 284 -10.66 -12.94 -6.98
C ASN A 284 -11.20 -14.33 -7.34
N ALA A 285 -10.87 -14.81 -8.53
CA ALA A 285 -11.54 -15.96 -9.16
C ALA A 285 -11.50 -17.26 -8.33
N ARG A 286 -10.43 -17.50 -7.57
CA ARG A 286 -10.26 -18.70 -6.72
C ARG A 286 -10.57 -18.48 -5.24
N LEU A 287 -11.03 -17.28 -4.85
CA LEU A 287 -11.31 -16.96 -3.46
C LEU A 287 -12.50 -17.77 -3.00
N THR A 288 -12.32 -18.69 -2.05
CA THR A 288 -13.38 -19.61 -1.61
C THR A 288 -14.09 -19.16 -0.35
N SER A 289 -13.40 -18.39 0.50
CA SER A 289 -13.89 -17.94 1.81
C SER A 289 -13.29 -16.60 2.20
N ILE A 290 -14.13 -15.75 2.81
CA ILE A 290 -13.71 -14.49 3.43
C ILE A 290 -13.89 -14.61 4.95
N SER A 291 -12.76 -14.64 5.65
CA SER A 291 -12.68 -14.72 7.10
C SER A 291 -11.89 -13.52 7.64
N GLY A 292 -11.95 -13.33 8.95
CA GLY A 292 -11.09 -12.38 9.64
C GLY A 292 -11.48 -10.91 9.58
N PHE A 293 -12.75 -10.58 9.34
CA PHE A 293 -13.28 -9.22 9.48
C PHE A 293 -14.22 -9.08 10.69
N ARG A 294 -13.96 -9.85 11.76
CA ARG A 294 -14.81 -9.81 12.96
C ARG A 294 -14.73 -8.43 13.61
N GLY A 295 -15.89 -7.86 13.91
CA GLY A 295 -16.01 -6.53 14.50
C GLY A 295 -15.58 -5.41 13.56
N LEU A 296 -15.65 -5.63 12.24
CA LEU A 296 -15.35 -4.61 11.24
C LEU A 296 -16.31 -3.43 11.39
N ASP A 297 -15.77 -2.23 11.54
CA ASP A 297 -16.55 -0.99 11.50
C ASP A 297 -16.34 -0.32 10.14
N VAL A 298 -17.35 -0.37 9.27
CA VAL A 298 -17.28 0.16 7.91
C VAL A 298 -18.64 0.64 7.42
N GLN A 299 -18.65 1.73 6.64
CA GLN A 299 -19.89 2.21 6.02
C GLN A 299 -20.36 1.37 4.84
N ASN A 300 -19.43 0.98 3.96
CA ASN A 300 -19.76 0.28 2.72
C ASN A 300 -18.93 -0.99 2.57
N LEU A 301 -19.61 -2.13 2.52
CA LEU A 301 -19.04 -3.42 2.19
C LEU A 301 -19.56 -3.87 0.82
N SER A 302 -18.65 -4.08 -0.13
CA SER A 302 -18.95 -4.56 -1.47
C SER A 302 -18.13 -5.82 -1.75
N ILE A 303 -18.81 -6.92 -2.07
CA ILE A 303 -18.18 -8.21 -2.41
C ILE A 303 -18.77 -8.70 -3.72
N HIS A 304 -18.00 -8.64 -4.81
CA HIS A 304 -18.55 -9.00 -6.11
C HIS A 304 -17.60 -9.67 -7.08
N THR A 305 -18.12 -10.46 -8.02
CA THR A 305 -17.30 -11.10 -9.06
C THR A 305 -16.22 -12.03 -8.48
N ASN A 306 -16.44 -12.65 -7.31
CA ASN A 306 -15.53 -13.66 -6.75
C ASN A 306 -16.08 -15.05 -7.09
N ASN A 307 -15.76 -15.53 -8.28
CA ASN A 307 -16.41 -16.71 -8.87
C ASN A 307 -16.27 -18.01 -8.05
N GLY A 308 -15.20 -18.15 -7.27
CA GLY A 308 -14.97 -19.30 -6.39
C GLY A 308 -15.59 -19.16 -4.99
N LEU A 309 -16.17 -18.01 -4.64
CA LEU A 309 -16.59 -17.70 -3.27
C LEU A 309 -17.82 -18.52 -2.91
N THR A 310 -17.68 -19.42 -1.93
CA THR A 310 -18.74 -20.33 -1.50
C THR A 310 -19.48 -19.83 -0.27
N GLN A 311 -18.76 -19.18 0.64
CA GLN A 311 -19.28 -18.71 1.93
C GLN A 311 -18.62 -17.42 2.41
N ILE A 312 -19.34 -16.68 3.27
CA ILE A 312 -18.86 -15.45 3.91
C ILE A 312 -19.05 -15.55 5.44
N PRO A 313 -18.12 -16.18 6.19
CA PRO A 313 -18.21 -16.36 7.65
C PRO A 313 -17.64 -15.21 8.49
N GLY A 314 -16.82 -14.33 7.92
CA GLY A 314 -15.88 -13.49 8.68
C GLY A 314 -16.37 -12.19 9.31
N PHE A 315 -17.67 -11.85 9.32
CA PHE A 315 -18.15 -10.48 9.59
C PHE A 315 -19.03 -10.35 10.85
N ALA A 316 -18.78 -11.21 11.85
CA ALA A 316 -19.59 -11.19 13.07
C ALA A 316 -19.29 -9.92 13.86
N ASP A 317 -20.30 -9.37 14.55
CA ASP A 317 -20.21 -8.18 15.39
C ASP A 317 -19.84 -6.87 14.62
N SER A 318 -19.87 -6.88 13.28
CA SER A 318 -19.52 -5.74 12.42
C SER A 318 -20.56 -4.60 12.46
N LYS A 319 -20.14 -3.35 12.24
CA LYS A 319 -20.93 -2.12 12.41
C LYS A 319 -20.83 -1.19 11.21
N GLY A 320 -21.76 -0.25 11.10
CA GLY A 320 -21.79 0.78 10.05
C GLY A 320 -22.36 0.31 8.70
N LEU A 321 -22.74 -0.96 8.57
CA LEU A 321 -22.80 -1.65 7.28
C LEU A 321 -23.97 -1.23 6.38
N THR A 322 -23.63 -0.64 5.23
CA THR A 322 -24.33 -0.86 3.95
C THR A 322 -23.61 -1.96 3.20
N MET A 323 -24.32 -3.01 2.79
CA MET A 323 -23.73 -4.21 2.21
C MET A 323 -24.30 -4.49 0.81
N SER A 324 -23.41 -4.78 -0.14
CA SER A 324 -23.74 -5.29 -1.48
C SER A 324 -22.89 -6.52 -1.79
N ILE A 325 -23.55 -7.66 -1.99
CA ILE A 325 -22.90 -8.92 -2.40
C ILE A 325 -23.50 -9.33 -3.75
N SER A 326 -22.69 -9.30 -4.81
CA SER A 326 -23.23 -9.56 -6.14
C SER A 326 -22.32 -10.31 -7.11
N GLY A 327 -22.91 -11.08 -8.02
CA GLY A 327 -22.12 -11.78 -9.04
C GLY A 327 -21.11 -12.77 -8.46
N ASN A 328 -21.45 -13.45 -7.36
CA ASN A 328 -20.66 -14.54 -6.79
C ASN A 328 -21.38 -15.87 -7.09
N PRO A 329 -21.24 -16.46 -8.29
CA PRO A 329 -22.05 -17.59 -8.73
C PRO A 329 -21.90 -18.86 -7.89
N ALA A 330 -20.75 -19.05 -7.22
CA ALA A 330 -20.51 -20.19 -6.34
C ALA A 330 -21.07 -20.00 -4.91
N LEU A 331 -21.51 -18.79 -4.55
CA LEU A 331 -21.91 -18.46 -3.18
C LEU A 331 -23.20 -19.18 -2.84
N ASP A 332 -23.14 -20.10 -1.87
CA ASP A 332 -24.29 -20.87 -1.41
C ASP A 332 -24.90 -20.32 -0.11
N SER A 333 -24.09 -19.64 0.70
CA SER A 333 -24.48 -19.22 2.03
C SER A 333 -23.76 -17.96 2.54
N VAL A 334 -24.49 -17.19 3.36
CA VAL A 334 -23.97 -16.02 4.07
C VAL A 334 -24.15 -16.20 5.60
N PRO A 335 -23.24 -16.93 6.27
CA PRO A 335 -23.33 -17.22 7.71
C PRO A 335 -22.69 -16.18 8.62
N GLY A 336 -21.89 -15.25 8.10
CA GLY A 336 -20.91 -14.52 8.89
C GLY A 336 -21.38 -13.26 9.62
N PHE A 337 -22.61 -12.81 9.51
CA PHE A 337 -23.03 -11.48 9.97
C PHE A 337 -23.76 -11.47 11.33
N ARG A 338 -23.38 -12.40 12.22
CA ARG A 338 -24.04 -12.53 13.53
C ARG A 338 -23.85 -11.24 14.32
N ASN A 339 -24.91 -10.74 14.96
CA ASN A 339 -24.91 -9.47 15.71
C ASN A 339 -24.47 -8.23 14.90
N ALA A 340 -24.45 -8.30 13.56
CA ALA A 340 -24.05 -7.17 12.74
C ALA A 340 -25.03 -6.00 12.90
N GLN A 341 -24.51 -4.77 12.88
CA GLN A 341 -25.29 -3.55 12.98
C GLN A 341 -25.38 -2.87 11.60
N PHE A 342 -26.37 -3.27 10.80
CA PHE A 342 -26.62 -2.63 9.50
C PHE A 342 -27.24 -1.25 9.69
N THR A 343 -26.85 -0.30 8.84
CA THR A 343 -27.30 1.10 8.92
C THR A 343 -28.32 1.47 7.86
N ARG A 344 -28.23 0.87 6.66
CA ARG A 344 -29.06 1.29 5.52
C ARG A 344 -29.53 0.14 4.64
N THR A 345 -28.70 -0.37 3.74
CA THR A 345 -29.13 -1.33 2.72
C THR A 345 -28.33 -2.63 2.81
N VAL A 346 -29.02 -3.75 2.63
CA VAL A 346 -28.43 -5.05 2.32
C VAL A 346 -28.92 -5.48 0.94
N GLN A 347 -28.02 -5.62 -0.02
CA GLN A 347 -28.30 -6.02 -1.38
C GLN A 347 -27.56 -7.32 -1.71
N LEU A 348 -28.30 -8.32 -2.19
CA LEU A 348 -27.79 -9.64 -2.54
C LEU A 348 -28.28 -10.00 -3.94
N ASP A 349 -27.45 -9.77 -4.96
CA ASP A 349 -27.89 -9.86 -6.35
C ASP A 349 -27.03 -10.80 -7.19
N ASN A 350 -27.63 -11.58 -8.09
CA ASN A 350 -26.89 -12.44 -9.03
C ASN A 350 -25.94 -13.45 -8.34
N ASN A 351 -26.33 -14.05 -7.21
CA ASN A 351 -25.60 -15.13 -6.55
C ASN A 351 -26.32 -16.45 -6.85
N ALA A 352 -25.94 -17.09 -7.97
CA ALA A 352 -26.72 -18.19 -8.59
C ALA A 352 -27.02 -19.37 -7.65
N ARG A 353 -26.07 -19.72 -6.77
CA ARG A 353 -26.19 -20.83 -5.83
C ARG A 353 -26.72 -20.44 -4.44
N LEU A 354 -27.02 -19.17 -4.19
CA LEU A 354 -27.36 -18.70 -2.85
C LEU A 354 -28.71 -19.29 -2.43
N GLN A 355 -28.68 -20.18 -1.44
CA GLN A 355 -29.87 -20.88 -0.93
C GLN A 355 -30.27 -20.39 0.45
N LYS A 356 -29.30 -19.93 1.25
CA LYS A 356 -29.52 -19.63 2.67
C LYS A 356 -28.70 -18.43 3.13
N ILE A 357 -29.35 -17.59 3.92
CA ILE A 357 -28.68 -16.54 4.70
C ILE A 357 -29.00 -16.88 6.14
N SER A 358 -28.00 -17.37 6.86
CA SER A 358 -28.16 -17.82 8.25
C SER A 358 -27.43 -16.92 9.23
N GLY A 359 -26.61 -15.99 8.72
CA GLY A 359 -25.73 -15.19 9.53
C GLY A 359 -26.40 -14.03 10.26
N PHE A 360 -27.64 -13.66 9.98
CA PHE A 360 -28.24 -12.45 10.59
C PHE A 360 -28.81 -12.64 12.00
N GLY A 361 -28.52 -13.76 12.67
CA GLY A 361 -28.93 -13.97 14.06
C GLY A 361 -28.39 -12.85 14.98
N GLY A 362 -29.29 -12.16 15.69
CA GLY A 362 -28.94 -11.03 16.56
C GLY A 362 -28.55 -9.74 15.85
N ALA A 363 -28.56 -9.70 14.50
CA ALA A 363 -28.23 -8.50 13.75
C ALA A 363 -29.32 -7.43 13.86
N LYS A 364 -28.92 -6.17 13.91
CA LYS A 364 -29.85 -5.04 13.75
C LYS A 364 -30.25 -4.95 12.28
N ALA A 365 -31.55 -5.02 11.99
CA ALA A 365 -32.06 -5.01 10.63
C ALA A 365 -31.70 -3.71 9.87
N PRO A 366 -31.34 -3.79 8.58
CA PRO A 366 -31.18 -2.62 7.71
C PRO A 366 -32.54 -1.97 7.40
N SER A 367 -32.51 -0.75 6.87
CA SER A 367 -33.71 -0.06 6.33
C SER A 367 -34.27 -0.76 5.09
N PHE A 368 -33.41 -1.33 4.25
CA PHE A 368 -33.79 -2.00 3.01
C PHE A 368 -33.03 -3.33 2.84
N ILE A 369 -33.76 -4.36 2.42
CA ILE A 369 -33.19 -5.63 1.97
C ILE A 369 -33.69 -5.91 0.56
N THR A 370 -32.74 -6.11 -0.35
CA THR A 370 -33.01 -6.46 -1.74
C THR A 370 -32.31 -7.77 -2.08
N VAL A 371 -33.05 -8.72 -2.64
CA VAL A 371 -32.54 -10.04 -3.03
C VAL A 371 -33.04 -10.33 -4.45
N ASN A 372 -32.22 -10.05 -5.47
CA ASN A 372 -32.62 -10.25 -6.87
C ASN A 372 -31.75 -11.29 -7.59
N SER A 373 -32.34 -12.00 -8.55
CA SER A 373 -31.58 -12.89 -9.44
C SER A 373 -30.73 -13.95 -8.71
N ASN A 374 -31.28 -14.51 -7.62
CA ASN A 374 -30.69 -15.65 -6.89
C ASN A 374 -31.61 -16.88 -7.11
N PRO A 375 -31.50 -17.62 -8.23
CA PRO A 375 -32.43 -18.71 -8.56
C PRO A 375 -32.44 -19.87 -7.55
N GLY A 376 -31.34 -20.08 -6.81
CA GLY A 376 -31.28 -21.04 -5.69
C GLY A 376 -32.04 -20.58 -4.43
N TRP A 377 -32.43 -19.30 -4.37
CA TRP A 377 -33.12 -18.70 -3.23
C TRP A 377 -34.62 -18.97 -3.31
N PHE A 378 -35.10 -19.94 -2.54
CA PHE A 378 -36.53 -20.12 -2.31
C PHE A 378 -36.94 -19.40 -1.03
N PRO A 379 -37.79 -18.35 -1.08
CA PRO A 379 -38.49 -17.93 0.13
C PRO A 379 -39.33 -19.13 0.60
N LEU A 380 -39.23 -19.50 1.88
CA LEU A 380 -40.02 -20.60 2.48
C LEU A 380 -41.51 -20.50 2.07
N PRO A 381 -42.25 -21.62 2.01
CA PRO A 381 -43.67 -21.62 1.64
C PRO A 381 -44.46 -20.63 2.50
N LYS A 382 -45.48 -19.99 1.89
CA LYS A 382 -46.43 -19.09 2.57
C LYS A 382 -46.80 -19.62 3.95
N PRO A 383 -46.89 -18.79 5.01
CA PRO A 383 -47.57 -19.22 6.22
C PRO A 383 -48.98 -19.66 5.84
N LEU A 384 -49.41 -20.82 6.36
CA LEU A 384 -50.80 -21.25 6.34
C LEU A 384 -51.68 -20.10 6.89
N PRO A 385 -52.90 -19.91 6.38
CA PRO A 385 -53.73 -18.78 6.78
C PRO A 385 -53.93 -18.76 8.30
N MET A 386 -53.50 -17.68 8.96
CA MET A 386 -53.83 -17.44 10.35
C MET A 386 -55.32 -17.04 10.47
N PRO A 387 -56.00 -17.44 11.56
CA PRO A 387 -57.40 -17.09 11.80
C PRO A 387 -57.59 -15.58 11.99
N THR A 388 -58.74 -15.09 11.54
CA THR A 388 -59.14 -13.68 11.45
C THR A 388 -59.45 -13.06 12.82
N THR A 389 -58.51 -12.30 13.39
CA THR A 389 -58.82 -11.24 14.38
C THR A 389 -57.80 -10.09 14.28
N PRO A 390 -58.20 -8.81 14.41
CA PRO A 390 -57.37 -7.66 14.03
C PRO A 390 -56.60 -7.08 15.22
N CYS A 391 -55.31 -6.75 15.02
CA CYS A 391 -54.56 -5.79 15.84
C CYS A 391 -53.55 -5.05 14.93
N PHE A 392 -53.67 -3.72 14.89
CA PHE A 392 -52.73 -2.73 14.34
C PHE A 392 -52.24 -1.86 15.54
N PRO A 393 -51.08 -1.16 15.50
CA PRO A 393 -50.68 -0.17 14.47
C PRO A 393 -49.28 -0.42 13.83
N PRO A 394 -48.86 0.36 12.81
CA PRO A 394 -48.10 -0.17 11.67
C PRO A 394 -46.58 0.04 11.79
N CYS A 395 -45.81 -1.05 11.70
CA CYS A 395 -44.53 -0.98 11.00
C CYS A 395 -44.82 -1.24 9.52
N ALA A 396 -44.75 -0.20 8.68
CA ALA A 396 -44.87 -0.32 7.24
C ALA A 396 -43.61 -0.99 6.65
N TRP A 397 -43.52 -2.30 6.81
CA TRP A 397 -42.62 -3.15 6.04
C TRP A 397 -43.35 -3.54 4.76
N ARG A 398 -43.11 -2.82 3.65
CA ARG A 398 -43.40 -3.37 2.31
C ARG A 398 -42.33 -4.41 1.99
N ALA A 399 -42.48 -5.59 2.60
CA ALA A 399 -41.80 -6.79 2.16
C ALA A 399 -42.66 -7.45 1.08
N THR A 400 -42.13 -7.62 -0.13
CA THR A 400 -42.48 -8.79 -0.94
C THR A 400 -41.87 -10.03 -0.29
N ARG A 401 -42.47 -10.42 0.86
CA ARG A 401 -42.43 -11.71 1.59
C ARG A 401 -41.24 -12.02 2.51
N PRO A 402 -41.49 -12.82 3.58
CA PRO A 402 -40.83 -12.63 4.87
C PRO A 402 -39.80 -13.70 5.21
N TRP A 403 -38.90 -13.31 6.10
CA TRP A 403 -38.03 -14.20 6.85
C TRP A 403 -38.77 -14.69 8.09
N LEU A 404 -38.75 -15.99 8.33
CA LEU A 404 -39.05 -16.59 9.64
C LEU A 404 -37.75 -16.63 10.44
N PHE A 405 -37.68 -15.85 11.52
CA PHE A 405 -36.81 -16.16 12.65
C PHE A 405 -37.67 -16.52 13.85
N ALA A 406 -37.20 -17.51 14.62
CA ALA A 406 -37.80 -18.02 15.85
C ALA A 406 -37.99 -16.90 16.91
N PRO A 407 -38.85 -17.11 17.93
CA PRO A 407 -39.46 -16.03 18.70
C PRO A 407 -38.47 -15.31 19.62
N CYS A 408 -38.80 -14.05 19.91
CA CYS A 408 -38.18 -13.27 20.98
C CYS A 408 -38.20 -14.07 22.30
N PRO A 409 -37.12 -14.08 23.09
CA PRO A 409 -37.13 -14.70 24.41
C PRO A 409 -37.94 -13.82 25.36
N GLY A 410 -38.99 -14.40 25.94
CA GLY A 410 -39.77 -13.79 27.01
C GLY A 410 -41.26 -13.80 26.72
N PHE A 411 -41.91 -14.92 27.03
CA PHE A 411 -43.19 -14.98 27.75
C PHE A 411 -43.48 -16.46 28.03
N ALA A 412 -43.46 -16.82 29.31
CA ALA A 412 -43.89 -18.13 29.80
C ALA A 412 -45.42 -18.20 29.80
N ALA A 413 -46.00 -19.37 29.53
CA ALA A 413 -47.37 -19.68 29.93
C ALA A 413 -47.52 -21.19 30.17
N THR A 414 -48.06 -21.49 31.35
CA THR A 414 -48.78 -22.71 31.75
C THR A 414 -49.79 -23.19 30.73
#